data_AF-A0A916VLU0-F1
#
_entry.id   AF-A0A916VLU0-F1
#
_cell.length_a   1.000
_cell.length_b   1.000
_cell.length_c   1.000
_cell.angle_alpha   90.00
_cell.angle_beta   90.00
_cell.angle_gamma   90.00
#
_symmetry.space_group_name_H-M   'P 1'
#
loop_
_entity.id
_entity.type
_entity.pdbx_description
1 polymer ?
#
loop_
_entity_poly.entity_id
_entity_poly.type
_entity_poly.pdbx_seq_one_letter_code
_entity_poly.pdbx_strand_id
1 'polypeptide(L)'
;MRRVGVERPMRVVDRHIIRQAHQYWQLCDDLAFKSKNLYNLANYYCRQHFFCTGHSLDLTQLYHTTKDSDAYRALPTKVSKQIIKSLIATWRGYFQAVKEWSKHPCKFLAKPKIPKV
;
A
#
# COMPACT_ATOMS: atom_id res chain seq x y z
N MET A 1 36.28 -24.85 -1.15
CA MET A 1 36.28 -23.38 -0.99
C MET A 1 34.98 -22.95 -0.27
N ARG A 2 35.06 -22.59 1.02
CA ARG A 2 33.90 -22.10 1.81
C ARG A 2 33.79 -20.58 1.61
N ARG A 3 32.58 -20.08 1.27
CA ARG A 3 32.31 -18.63 1.23
C ARG A 3 32.34 -18.09 2.65
N VAL A 4 33.23 -17.13 2.92
CA VAL A 4 33.27 -16.38 4.18
C VAL A 4 32.02 -15.50 4.24
N GLY A 5 31.24 -15.65 5.31
CA GLY A 5 30.09 -14.79 5.57
C GLY A 5 30.59 -13.37 5.85
N VAL A 6 30.18 -12.41 5.02
CA VAL A 6 30.45 -10.99 5.27
C VAL A 6 29.51 -10.55 6.38
N GLU A 7 30.04 -10.42 7.61
CA GLU A 7 29.35 -9.73 8.69
C GLU A 7 29.11 -8.27 8.26
N ARG A 8 27.83 -7.88 8.14
CA ARG A 8 27.47 -6.48 7.90
C ARG A 8 27.53 -5.74 9.24
N PRO A 9 28.41 -4.75 9.43
CA PRO A 9 28.49 -4.02 10.68
C PRO A 9 27.16 -3.30 10.96
N MET A 10 26.73 -3.30 12.23
CA MET A 10 25.53 -2.60 12.69
C MET A 10 25.66 -1.11 12.35
N ARG A 11 24.76 -0.60 11.48
CA ARG A 11 24.70 0.83 11.19
C ARG A 11 23.96 1.53 12.32
N VAL A 12 24.65 2.45 13.00
CA VAL A 12 23.98 3.41 13.90
C VAL A 12 23.13 4.32 13.03
N VAL A 13 21.83 4.37 13.34
CA VAL A 13 20.87 5.25 12.67
C VAL A 13 20.29 6.20 13.71
N ASP A 14 20.09 7.45 13.31
CA ASP A 14 19.37 8.42 14.13
C ASP A 14 17.86 8.26 13.93
N ARG A 15 17.10 8.41 15.01
CA ARG A 15 15.64 8.24 15.03
C ARG A 15 14.99 9.49 15.62
N HIS A 16 14.36 10.26 14.75
CA HIS A 16 13.50 11.36 15.18
C HIS A 16 12.07 10.88 15.44
N ILE A 17 11.59 11.06 16.67
CA ILE A 17 10.22 10.72 17.06
C ILE A 17 9.42 12.02 17.15
N ILE A 18 8.51 12.22 16.21
CA ILE A 18 7.58 13.36 16.21
C ILE A 18 6.40 12.99 17.11
N ARG A 19 6.28 13.67 18.26
CA ARG A 19 5.12 13.57 19.18
C ARG A 19 4.15 14.73 18.93
N GLN A 20 2.95 14.68 19.52
CA GLN A 20 1.90 15.70 19.33
C GLN A 20 2.35 17.15 19.55
N ALA A 21 3.22 17.39 20.55
CA ALA A 21 3.75 18.72 20.83
C ALA A 21 4.85 19.19 19.85
N HIS A 22 5.28 18.35 18.91
CA HIS A 22 6.34 18.68 17.97
C HIS A 22 5.81 19.60 16.84
N GLN A 23 6.59 20.61 16.44
CA GLN A 23 6.18 21.60 15.42
C GLN A 23 5.69 20.98 14.09
N TYR A 24 6.26 19.85 13.69
CA TYR A 24 5.87 19.13 12.45
C TYR A 24 4.70 18.15 12.62
N TRP A 25 4.14 17.98 13.83
CA TRP A 25 3.08 17.00 14.05
C TRP A 25 1.87 17.25 13.15
N GLN A 26 1.37 18.49 13.12
CA GLN A 26 0.19 18.86 12.32
C GLN A 26 0.41 18.62 10.82
N LEU A 27 1.62 18.88 10.32
CA LEU A 27 1.99 18.62 8.94
C LEU A 27 1.97 17.11 8.63
N CYS A 28 2.56 16.29 9.50
CA CYS A 28 2.55 14.83 9.33
C CYS A 28 1.12 14.27 9.37
N ASP A 29 0.27 14.78 10.26
CA ASP A 29 -1.12 14.37 10.39
C ASP A 29 -1.94 14.71 9.13
N ASP A 30 -1.83 15.94 8.63
CA ASP A 30 -2.50 16.36 7.39
C ASP A 30 -2.06 15.52 6.18
N LEU A 31 -0.74 15.27 6.03
CA LEU A 31 -0.22 14.42 4.95
C LEU A 31 -0.71 12.96 5.08
N ALA A 32 -0.78 12.43 6.29
CA ALA A 32 -1.32 11.09 6.54
C ALA A 32 -2.82 11.02 6.20
N PHE A 33 -3.59 12.04 6.57
CA PHE A 33 -5.00 12.15 6.24
C PHE A 33 -5.24 12.19 4.73
N LYS A 34 -4.50 13.05 4.00
CA LYS A 34 -4.56 13.12 2.53
C LYS A 34 -4.15 11.79 1.88
N SER A 35 -3.12 11.13 2.42
CA SER A 35 -2.66 9.83 1.94
C SER A 35 -3.73 8.74 2.11
N LYS A 36 -4.40 8.73 3.27
CA LYS A 36 -5.54 7.84 3.55
C LYS A 36 -6.67 8.06 2.55
N ASN A 37 -7.02 9.32 2.27
CA ASN A 37 -8.10 9.64 1.34
C ASN A 37 -7.82 9.13 -0.08
N LEU A 38 -6.60 9.32 -0.58
CA LEU A 38 -6.21 8.78 -1.88
C LEU A 38 -6.21 7.25 -1.89
N TYR A 39 -5.67 6.62 -0.84
CA TYR A 39 -5.67 5.15 -0.73
C TYR A 39 -7.10 4.60 -0.75
N ASN A 40 -8.01 5.20 0.01
CA ASN A 40 -9.39 4.76 0.12
C ASN A 40 -10.17 4.95 -1.19
N LEU A 41 -9.98 6.09 -1.86
CA LEU A 41 -10.57 6.33 -3.18
C LEU A 41 -10.06 5.32 -4.22
N ALA A 42 -8.75 5.11 -4.29
CA ALA A 42 -8.16 4.16 -5.22
C ALA A 42 -8.62 2.72 -4.92
N ASN A 43 -8.70 2.34 -3.64
CA ASN A 43 -9.15 1.00 -3.24
C ASN A 43 -10.64 0.80 -3.54
N TYR A 44 -11.46 1.85 -3.40
CA TYR A 44 -12.86 1.80 -3.82
C TYR A 44 -12.99 1.40 -5.29
N TYR A 45 -12.25 2.04 -6.20
CA TYR A 45 -12.29 1.68 -7.62
C TYR A 45 -11.82 0.24 -7.89
N CYS A 46 -10.73 -0.20 -7.25
CA CYS A 46 -10.30 -1.58 -7.36
C CYS A 46 -11.36 -2.58 -6.87
N ARG A 47 -12.03 -2.29 -5.75
CA ARG A 47 -13.09 -3.15 -5.21
C ARG A 47 -14.29 -3.21 -6.14
N GLN A 48 -14.74 -2.07 -6.66
CA GLN A 48 -15.85 -2.02 -7.63
C GLN A 48 -15.53 -2.87 -8.85
N HIS A 49 -14.34 -2.70 -9.43
CA HIS A 49 -13.92 -3.51 -10.56
C HIS A 49 -13.83 -5.00 -10.21
N PHE A 50 -13.26 -5.33 -9.05
CA PHE A 50 -13.13 -6.71 -8.57
C PHE A 50 -14.48 -7.41 -8.39
N PHE A 51 -15.50 -6.74 -7.87
CA PHE A 51 -16.82 -7.35 -7.73
C PHE A 51 -17.51 -7.61 -9.07
N CYS A 52 -17.19 -6.83 -10.10
CA CYS A 52 -17.74 -7.05 -11.44
C CYS A 52 -16.97 -8.08 -12.26
N THR A 53 -15.63 -8.11 -12.16
CA THR A 53 -14.77 -8.88 -13.08
C THR A 53 -13.95 -9.99 -12.40
N GLY A 54 -13.84 -9.98 -11.07
CA GLY A 54 -12.93 -10.85 -10.33
C GLY A 54 -11.47 -10.40 -10.34
N HIS A 55 -11.14 -9.28 -10.98
CA HIS A 55 -9.79 -8.73 -11.10
C HIS A 55 -9.68 -7.33 -10.47
N SER A 56 -8.49 -6.95 -9.97
CA SER A 56 -8.23 -5.56 -9.59
C SER A 56 -7.76 -4.76 -10.80
N LEU A 57 -7.95 -3.44 -10.77
CA LEU A 57 -7.34 -2.55 -11.75
C LEU A 57 -5.81 -2.65 -11.71
N ASP A 58 -5.17 -2.49 -12.87
CA ASP A 58 -3.72 -2.34 -12.96
C ASP A 58 -3.28 -0.91 -12.59
N LEU A 59 -1.97 -0.70 -12.48
CA LEU A 59 -1.39 0.59 -12.09
C LEU A 59 -1.78 1.72 -13.05
N THR A 60 -1.82 1.45 -14.35
CA THR A 60 -2.10 2.45 -15.40
C THR A 60 -3.57 2.84 -15.34
N GLN A 61 -4.47 1.86 -15.34
CA GLN A 61 -5.91 2.07 -15.21
C GLN A 61 -6.23 2.87 -13.96
N LEU A 62 -5.70 2.43 -12.80
CA LEU A 62 -5.96 3.08 -11.53
C LEU A 62 -5.40 4.50 -11.45
N TYR A 63 -4.24 4.76 -12.07
CA TYR A 63 -3.72 6.11 -12.23
C TYR A 63 -4.67 6.98 -13.05
N HIS A 64 -5.13 6.53 -14.22
CA HIS A 64 -6.05 7.29 -15.05
C HIS A 64 -7.39 7.56 -14.37
N THR A 65 -7.90 6.62 -13.56
CA THR A 65 -9.12 6.81 -12.78
C THR A 65 -8.96 7.83 -11.65
N THR A 66 -7.76 7.97 -11.08
CA THR A 66 -7.55 8.80 -9.88
C THR A 66 -6.85 10.13 -10.15
N LYS A 67 -6.11 10.31 -11.25
CA LYS A 67 -5.22 11.46 -11.51
C LYS A 67 -5.91 12.83 -11.43
N ASP A 68 -7.19 12.90 -11.76
CA ASP A 68 -7.96 14.15 -11.77
C ASP A 68 -8.77 14.38 -10.50
N SER A 69 -8.74 13.44 -9.55
CA SER A 69 -9.42 13.59 -8.27
C SER A 69 -8.71 14.56 -7.34
N ASP A 70 -9.49 15.21 -6.47
CA ASP A 70 -8.97 16.09 -5.42
C ASP A 70 -8.01 15.35 -4.50
N ALA A 71 -8.32 14.10 -4.16
CA ALA A 71 -7.47 13.26 -3.31
C ALA A 71 -6.08 13.01 -3.93
N TYR A 72 -6.00 12.84 -5.26
CA TYR A 72 -4.73 12.65 -5.95
C TYR A 72 -3.93 13.94 -6.02
N ARG A 73 -4.60 15.06 -6.31
CA ARG A 73 -4.01 16.40 -6.48
C ARG A 73 -3.65 17.06 -5.15
N ALA A 74 -4.21 16.60 -4.02
CA ALA A 74 -3.89 17.06 -2.68
C ALA A 74 -2.47 16.71 -2.21
N LEU A 75 -1.76 15.85 -2.94
CA LEU A 75 -0.39 15.41 -2.63
C LEU A 75 0.52 15.62 -3.85
N PRO A 76 1.85 15.76 -3.65
CA PRO A 76 2.80 15.78 -4.75
C PRO A 76 2.68 14.52 -5.60
N THR A 77 2.67 14.66 -6.94
CA THR A 77 2.48 13.56 -7.90
C THR A 77 3.32 12.32 -7.61
N LYS A 78 4.57 12.49 -7.16
CA LYS A 78 5.46 11.37 -6.81
C LYS A 78 4.93 10.55 -5.63
N VAL A 79 4.40 11.23 -4.61
CA VAL A 79 3.80 10.63 -3.42
C VAL A 79 2.49 9.93 -3.80
N SER A 80 1.61 10.60 -4.56
CA SER A 80 0.34 10.02 -5.02
C SER A 80 0.56 8.72 -5.80
N LYS A 81 1.51 8.70 -6.75
CA LYS A 81 1.89 7.49 -7.49
C LYS A 81 2.41 6.38 -6.57
N GLN A 82 3.15 6.71 -5.53
CA GLN A 82 3.68 5.71 -4.59
C GLN A 82 2.57 5.06 -3.76
N ILE A 83 1.56 5.84 -3.35
CA ILE A 83 0.37 5.34 -2.65
C ILE A 83 -0.39 4.35 -3.55
N ILE A 84 -0.61 4.71 -4.81
CA ILE A 84 -1.25 3.82 -5.79
C ILE A 84 -0.44 2.53 -5.97
N LYS A 85 0.89 2.61 -6.12
CA LYS A 85 1.76 1.43 -6.21
C LYS A 85 1.67 0.53 -4.97
N SER A 86 1.61 1.12 -3.78
CA SER A 86 1.45 0.38 -2.54
C SER A 86 0.14 -0.39 -2.52
N LEU A 87 -0.97 0.23 -2.93
CA LEU A 87 -2.26 -0.44 -3.06
C LEU A 87 -2.23 -1.59 -4.08
N ILE A 88 -1.61 -1.39 -5.25
CA ILE A 88 -1.44 -2.46 -6.25
C ILE A 88 -0.67 -3.65 -5.66
N ALA A 89 0.39 -3.39 -4.87
CA ALA A 89 1.11 -4.44 -4.17
C ALA A 89 0.25 -5.17 -3.14
N THR A 90 -0.62 -4.46 -2.41
CA THR A 90 -1.61 -5.07 -1.50
C THR A 90 -2.56 -6.02 -2.23
N TRP A 91 -3.12 -5.60 -3.37
CA TRP A 91 -4.00 -6.44 -4.19
C TRP A 91 -3.26 -7.65 -4.75
N ARG A 92 -2.03 -7.47 -5.25
CA ARG A 92 -1.18 -8.57 -5.70
C ARG A 92 -0.94 -9.60 -4.59
N GLY A 93 -0.65 -9.12 -3.38
CA GLY A 93 -0.48 -9.96 -2.19
C GLY A 93 -1.75 -10.75 -1.85
N TYR A 94 -2.92 -10.11 -1.95
CA TYR A 94 -4.20 -10.79 -1.76
C TYR A 94 -4.40 -11.94 -2.76
N PHE A 95 -4.21 -11.71 -4.07
CA PHE A 95 -4.38 -12.77 -5.08
C PHE A 95 -3.38 -13.92 -4.89
N GLN A 96 -2.15 -13.60 -4.52
CA GLN A 96 -1.14 -14.61 -4.19
C GLN A 96 -1.56 -15.45 -2.98
N ALA A 97 -2.05 -14.81 -1.93
CA ALA A 97 -2.55 -15.49 -0.74
C ALA A 97 -3.75 -16.39 -1.07
N VAL A 98 -4.71 -15.93 -1.88
CA VAL A 98 -5.87 -16.75 -2.30
C VAL A 98 -5.42 -17.98 -3.08
N LYS A 99 -4.46 -17.82 -4.01
CA LYS A 99 -3.91 -18.93 -4.79
C LYS A 99 -3.19 -19.96 -3.92
N GLU A 100 -2.39 -19.51 -2.96
CA GLU A 100 -1.68 -20.40 -2.03
C GLU A 100 -2.65 -21.09 -1.07
N TRP A 101 -3.63 -20.36 -0.54
CA TRP A 101 -4.70 -20.92 0.29
C TRP A 101 -5.49 -22.01 -0.44
N SER A 102 -5.79 -21.82 -1.73
CA SER A 102 -6.49 -22.83 -2.54
C SER A 102 -5.70 -24.14 -2.69
N LYS A 103 -4.37 -24.10 -2.61
CA LYS A 103 -3.49 -25.28 -2.73
C LYS A 103 -3.17 -25.89 -1.37
N HIS A 104 -2.99 -25.04 -0.37
CA HIS A 104 -2.54 -25.40 0.97
C HIS A 104 -3.38 -24.70 2.05
N PRO A 105 -4.68 -25.06 2.21
CA PRO A 105 -5.55 -24.40 3.18
C PRO A 105 -5.02 -24.46 4.62
N CYS A 106 -4.32 -25.55 4.98
CA CYS A 106 -3.74 -25.78 6.29
C CYS A 106 -2.64 -24.77 6.71
N LYS A 107 -2.04 -24.04 5.76
CA LYS A 107 -1.05 -22.99 6.06
C LYS A 107 -1.68 -21.68 6.55
N PHE A 108 -3.01 -21.58 6.53
CA PHE A 108 -3.75 -20.38 6.86
C PHE A 108 -4.78 -20.67 7.94
N LEU A 109 -4.96 -19.70 8.84
CA LEU A 109 -6.02 -19.76 9.85
C LEU A 109 -7.42 -19.63 9.23
N ALA A 110 -7.53 -18.93 8.10
CA ALA A 110 -8.78 -18.70 7.39
C ALA A 110 -8.53 -18.31 5.93
N LYS A 111 -9.59 -18.33 5.12
CA LYS A 111 -9.56 -17.81 3.74
C LYS A 111 -9.09 -16.34 3.72
N PRO A 112 -8.11 -15.97 2.87
CA PRO A 112 -7.67 -14.59 2.73
C PRO A 112 -8.82 -13.65 2.40
N LYS A 113 -8.79 -12.46 3.00
CA LYS A 113 -9.84 -11.44 2.83
C LYS A 113 -9.34 -10.35 1.88
N ILE A 114 -10.27 -9.79 1.11
CA ILE A 114 -10.00 -8.64 0.24
C ILE A 114 -9.46 -7.45 1.04
N PRO A 115 -8.62 -6.58 0.43
CA PRO A 115 -8.10 -5.38 1.08
C PRO A 115 -9.23 -4.50 1.65
N LYS A 116 -9.08 -4.10 2.92
CA LYS A 116 -10.03 -3.25 3.63
C LYS A 116 -9.89 -1.78 3.19
N VAL A 117 -10.97 -1.02 3.36
CA VAL A 117 -11.02 0.44 3.24
C VAL A 117 -10.82 1.06 4.62
#